data_AF-A0A9Q3E1T0-F1
#
_entry.id   AF-A0A9Q3E1T0-F1
#
_cell.length_a   1.000
_cell.length_b   1.000
_cell.length_c   1.000
_cell.angle_alpha   90.00
_cell.angle_beta   90.00
_cell.angle_gamma   90.00
#
_symmetry.space_group_name_H-M   'P 1'
#
loop_
_entity.id
_entity.type
_entity.pdbx_description
1 polymer ?
#
loop_
_entity_poly.entity_id
_entity_poly.type
_entity_poly.pdbx_seq_one_letter_code
_entity_poly.pdbx_strand_id
1 'polypeptide(L)'
;MDLGVLRKVGHDEQVEVTKPVIITWHHGKSRMVGDFRALNTYTIPDRYPIPRIHETLTQLSQAKLITAIDAPKDFHQNFLTDNSKRPLRIIVHCGNFEYLRMPFGVKNSPSNYQRMMNTIFPEELSEGWLIIYIDDIIVW
;
A
#
# COMPACT_ATOMS: atom_id res chain seq x y z
N MET A 1 5.27 21.09 3.97
CA MET A 1 6.26 20.02 3.82
C MET A 1 5.75 19.12 2.70
N ASP A 2 6.47 19.05 1.58
CA ASP A 2 6.12 18.13 0.50
C ASP A 2 6.34 16.69 0.97
N LEU A 3 5.31 15.85 0.87
CA LEU A 3 5.36 14.47 1.36
C LEU A 3 6.00 13.51 0.34
N GLY A 4 6.30 13.98 -0.88
CA GLY A 4 6.94 13.17 -1.92
C GLY A 4 6.11 11.97 -2.37
N VAL A 5 4.78 12.04 -2.21
CA VAL A 5 3.85 10.97 -2.62
C VAL A 5 3.36 11.20 -4.05
N LEU A 6 3.16 12.45 -4.44
CA LEU A 6 2.67 12.86 -5.76
C LEU A 6 3.64 13.84 -6.41
N ARG A 7 3.82 13.70 -7.72
CA ARG A 7 4.48 14.70 -8.58
C ARG A 7 3.44 15.29 -9.54
N LYS A 8 3.46 16.60 -9.73
CA LYS A 8 2.68 17.24 -10.80
C LYS A 8 3.32 16.90 -12.14
N VAL A 9 2.52 16.40 -13.08
CA VAL A 9 3.01 16.06 -14.43
C VAL A 9 3.22 17.35 -15.23
N GLY A 10 4.35 17.46 -15.91
CA GLY A 10 4.71 18.61 -16.74
C GLY A 10 3.75 18.82 -17.93
N HIS A 11 3.68 20.06 -18.42
CA HIS A 11 2.83 20.42 -19.57
C HIS A 11 3.23 19.75 -20.89
N ASP A 12 4.51 19.39 -20.98
CA ASP A 12 5.21 18.78 -22.10
C ASP A 12 5.23 17.24 -22.01
N GLU A 13 4.86 16.69 -20.86
CA GLU A 13 4.79 15.25 -20.67
C GLU A 13 3.48 14.69 -21.25
N GLN A 14 3.59 13.70 -22.14
CA GLN A 14 2.42 13.01 -22.65
C GLN A 14 1.71 12.21 -21.53
N VAL A 15 0.39 12.37 -21.47
CA VAL A 15 -0.49 11.67 -20.53
C VAL A 15 -1.48 10.83 -21.32
N GLU A 16 -1.20 9.53 -21.43
CA GLU A 16 -2.06 8.58 -22.15
C GLU A 16 -3.32 8.21 -21.36
N VAL A 17 -3.21 8.09 -20.03
CA VAL A 17 -4.29 7.61 -19.18
C VAL A 17 -4.24 8.26 -17.80
N THR A 18 -5.40 8.63 -17.27
CA THR A 18 -5.56 9.12 -15.90
C THR A 18 -6.73 8.40 -15.22
N LYS A 19 -6.77 8.50 -13.89
CA LYS A 19 -7.85 7.97 -13.06
C LYS A 19 -8.46 9.14 -12.30
N PRO A 20 -9.80 9.23 -12.22
CA PRO A 20 -10.42 10.27 -11.42
C PRO A 20 -10.13 10.02 -9.93
N VAL A 21 -10.25 11.08 -9.15
CA VAL A 21 -10.07 11.05 -7.71
C VAL A 21 -11.39 11.36 -7.04
N ILE A 22 -11.68 10.62 -5.98
CA ILE A 22 -12.82 10.85 -5.10
C ILE A 22 -12.28 11.28 -3.74
N ILE A 23 -12.87 12.34 -3.17
CA ILE A 23 -12.60 12.74 -1.80
C ILE A 23 -13.63 12.07 -0.90
N THR A 24 -13.17 11.21 0.00
CA THR A 24 -14.01 10.55 0.99
C THR A 24 -13.78 11.18 2.35
N TRP A 25 -14.81 11.20 3.20
CA TRP A 25 -14.73 11.72 4.56
C TRP A 25 -14.81 10.57 5.54
N HIS A 26 -13.85 10.49 6.46
CA HIS A 26 -13.81 9.44 7.46
C HIS A 26 -13.18 9.94 8.76
N HIS A 27 -13.85 9.72 9.89
CA HIS A 27 -13.40 10.14 11.24
C HIS A 27 -12.91 11.61 11.29
N GLY A 28 -13.66 12.53 10.68
CA GLY A 28 -13.33 13.96 10.67
C GLY A 28 -12.15 14.35 9.76
N LYS A 29 -11.62 13.43 8.96
CA LYS A 29 -10.53 13.69 8.01
C LYS A 29 -10.97 13.38 6.58
N SER A 30 -10.61 14.26 5.64
CA SER A 30 -10.75 13.98 4.21
C SER A 30 -9.64 13.04 3.74
N ARG A 31 -9.98 12.06 2.92
CA ARG A 31 -9.05 11.12 2.29
C ARG A 31 -9.20 11.21 0.79
N MET A 32 -8.06 11.31 0.11
CA MET A 32 -8.00 11.31 -1.34
C MET A 32 -7.88 9.86 -1.83
N VAL A 33 -8.85 9.40 -2.61
CA VAL A 33 -8.91 8.01 -3.11
C VAL A 33 -8.95 8.02 -4.63
N GLY A 34 -7.93 7.44 -5.26
CA GLY A 34 -7.93 7.24 -6.72
C GLY A 34 -8.90 6.13 -7.10
N ASP A 35 -9.67 6.34 -8.17
CA ASP A 35 -10.54 5.30 -8.72
C ASP A 35 -9.74 4.33 -9.61
N PHE A 36 -9.16 3.32 -8.98
CA PHE A 36 -8.37 2.29 -9.66
C PHE A 36 -9.19 1.07 -10.09
N ARG A 37 -10.52 1.10 -10.05
CA ARG A 37 -11.35 -0.08 -10.36
C ARG A 37 -11.08 -0.64 -11.75
N ALA A 38 -11.06 0.22 -12.77
CA ALA A 38 -10.75 -0.18 -14.14
C ALA A 38 -9.32 -0.76 -14.25
N LEU A 39 -8.33 -0.08 -13.67
CA LEU A 39 -6.94 -0.56 -13.63
C LEU A 39 -6.86 -1.95 -12.97
N ASN A 40 -7.56 -2.12 -11.85
CA ASN A 40 -7.58 -3.37 -11.11
C ASN A 40 -8.18 -4.49 -11.96
N THR A 41 -9.21 -4.26 -12.78
CA THR A 41 -9.75 -5.30 -13.67
C THR A 41 -8.69 -5.86 -14.63
N TYR A 42 -7.84 -5.01 -15.20
CA TYR A 42 -6.80 -5.42 -16.16
C TYR A 42 -5.47 -5.81 -15.51
N THR A 43 -5.31 -5.57 -14.21
CA THR A 43 -4.08 -5.91 -13.49
C THR A 43 -4.09 -7.39 -13.09
N ILE A 44 -3.06 -8.13 -13.49
CA ILE A 44 -2.84 -9.51 -13.08
C ILE A 44 -2.63 -9.53 -11.55
N PRO A 45 -3.41 -10.34 -10.80
CA PRO A 45 -3.29 -10.41 -9.34
C PRO A 45 -1.93 -10.97 -8.91
N ASP A 46 -1.21 -10.25 -8.06
CA ASP A 46 -0.01 -10.77 -7.38
C ASP A 46 -0.45 -11.63 -6.19
N ARG A 47 -0.30 -12.95 -6.31
CA ARG A 47 -0.67 -13.95 -5.30
C ARG A 47 0.49 -14.23 -4.33
N TYR A 48 1.11 -13.17 -3.81
CA TYR A 48 2.11 -13.31 -2.77
C TYR A 48 1.48 -13.92 -1.51
N PRO A 49 2.14 -14.88 -0.82
CA PRO A 49 1.59 -15.48 0.38
C PRO A 49 1.47 -14.44 1.50
N ILE A 50 0.24 -14.22 1.96
CA ILE A 50 -0.07 -13.41 3.14
C ILE A 50 -0.46 -14.39 4.26
N PRO A 51 0.02 -14.21 5.50
CA PRO A 51 -0.32 -15.09 6.62
C PRO A 51 -1.83 -15.25 6.78
N ARG A 52 -2.26 -16.47 7.12
CA ARG A 52 -3.66 -16.75 7.40
C ARG A 52 -3.96 -16.35 8.83
N ILE A 53 -4.99 -15.51 9.00
CA ILE A 53 -5.43 -15.00 10.31
C ILE A 53 -5.60 -16.13 11.34
N HIS A 54 -6.17 -17.27 10.96
CA HIS A 54 -6.37 -18.37 11.90
C HIS A 54 -5.05 -18.98 12.40
N GLU A 55 -4.06 -19.16 11.52
CA GLU A 55 -2.75 -19.70 11.89
C GLU A 55 -2.03 -18.72 12.83
N THR A 56 -2.11 -17.42 12.52
CA THR A 56 -1.62 -16.32 13.36
C THR A 56 -2.24 -16.32 14.77
N LEU A 57 -3.56 -16.45 14.89
CA LEU A 57 -4.24 -16.43 16.19
C LEU A 57 -3.87 -17.63 17.08
N THR A 58 -3.65 -18.80 16.47
CA THR A 58 -3.21 -19.99 17.22
C THR A 58 -1.83 -19.78 17.82
N GLN A 59 -0.89 -19.17 17.09
CA GLN A 59 0.46 -18.85 17.59
C GLN A 59 0.39 -17.86 18.77
N LEU A 60 -0.47 -16.84 18.65
CA LEU A 60 -0.68 -15.84 19.70
C LEU A 60 -1.37 -16.39 20.97
N SER A 61 -2.10 -17.51 20.89
CA SER A 61 -2.85 -18.06 22.02
C SER A 61 -1.99 -18.46 23.23
N GLN A 62 -0.71 -18.72 23.00
CA GLN A 62 0.25 -19.12 24.04
C GLN A 62 1.07 -17.93 24.57
N ALA A 63 0.89 -16.74 24.00
CA ALA A 63 1.63 -15.55 24.39
C ALA A 63 1.21 -15.03 25.76
N LYS A 64 2.18 -14.60 26.56
CA LYS A 64 1.93 -13.91 27.84
C LYS A 64 1.73 -12.41 27.67
N LEU A 65 2.33 -11.84 26.63
CA LEU A 65 2.25 -10.43 26.27
C LEU A 65 2.16 -10.35 24.75
N ILE A 66 1.31 -9.46 24.24
CA ILE A 66 1.21 -9.21 22.80
C ILE A 66 1.35 -7.69 22.61
N THR A 67 2.22 -7.31 21.69
CA THR A 67 2.36 -5.92 21.23
C THR A 67 1.94 -5.85 19.77
N ALA A 68 0.93 -5.04 19.47
CA ALA A 68 0.50 -4.73 18.11
C ALA A 68 0.99 -3.32 17.74
N ILE A 69 1.67 -3.22 16.60
CA ILE A 69 2.23 -1.99 16.05
C ILE A 69 1.60 -1.75 14.69
N ASP A 70 1.06 -0.55 14.51
CA ASP A 70 0.49 -0.08 13.24
C ASP A 70 1.53 0.76 12.49
N ALA A 71 1.81 0.41 11.23
CA ALA A 71 2.82 1.07 10.43
C ALA A 71 2.32 2.43 9.91
N PRO A 72 2.92 3.58 10.29
CA PRO A 72 2.39 4.86 9.85
C PRO A 72 2.48 5.04 8.32
N LYS A 73 1.34 5.37 7.70
CA LYS A 73 1.23 5.69 6.25
C LYS A 73 1.46 4.47 5.32
N ASP A 74 1.43 3.25 5.84
CA ASP A 74 1.36 1.96 5.14
C ASP A 74 2.06 1.95 3.78
N PHE A 75 1.28 1.78 2.70
CA PHE A 75 1.71 1.66 1.32
C PHE A 75 2.49 2.88 0.81
N HIS A 76 2.29 4.07 1.36
CA HIS A 76 3.08 5.24 0.98
C HIS A 76 4.53 5.17 1.46
N GLN A 77 4.99 4.08 2.05
CA GLN A 77 6.41 3.80 2.26
C GLN A 77 7.07 3.22 0.99
N ASN A 78 6.31 2.57 0.11
CA ASN A 78 6.85 1.85 -1.05
C ASN A 78 7.00 2.77 -2.26
N PHE A 79 8.22 2.88 -2.79
CA PHE A 79 8.47 3.59 -4.04
C PHE A 79 7.94 2.81 -5.24
N LEU A 80 7.33 3.52 -6.18
CA LEU A 80 6.89 2.96 -7.45
C LEU A 80 8.04 2.95 -8.45
N THR A 81 8.15 1.87 -9.22
CA THR A 81 9.00 1.83 -10.41
C THR A 81 8.47 2.79 -11.47
N ASP A 82 9.33 3.31 -12.35
CA ASP A 82 8.92 4.25 -13.39
C ASP A 82 7.81 3.70 -14.29
N ASN A 83 7.85 2.40 -14.57
CA ASN A 83 6.81 1.71 -15.35
C ASN A 83 5.46 1.65 -14.61
N SER A 84 5.46 1.56 -13.27
CA SER A 84 4.24 1.54 -12.47
C SER A 84 3.64 2.94 -12.25
N LYS A 85 4.43 4.02 -12.36
CA LYS A 85 3.93 5.40 -12.16
C LYS A 85 2.89 5.81 -13.19
N ARG A 86 3.15 5.52 -14.48
CA ARG A 86 2.27 5.90 -15.61
C ARG A 86 0.83 5.37 -15.46
N PRO A 87 0.58 4.06 -15.24
CA PRO A 87 -0.78 3.55 -15.06
C PRO A 87 -1.43 4.01 -13.75
N LEU A 88 -0.69 4.64 -12.83
CA LEU A 88 -1.23 5.16 -11.57
C LEU A 88 -1.49 6.67 -11.60
N ARG A 89 -1.30 7.35 -12.73
CA ARG A 89 -1.61 8.78 -12.87
C ARG A 89 -3.06 9.10 -12.54
N ILE A 90 -3.26 10.20 -11.82
CA ILE A 90 -4.56 10.71 -11.42
C ILE A 90 -4.81 12.09 -12.01
N ILE A 91 -6.08 12.40 -12.22
CA ILE A 91 -6.53 13.74 -12.62
C ILE A 91 -7.38 14.34 -11.51
N VAL A 92 -7.08 15.59 -11.19
CA VAL A 92 -7.86 16.44 -10.27
C VAL A 92 -8.15 17.77 -10.96
N HIS A 93 -9.00 18.61 -10.36
CA HIS A 93 -9.41 19.90 -10.92
C HIS A 93 -8.25 20.84 -11.30
N CYS A 94 -7.08 20.70 -10.66
CA CYS A 94 -5.89 21.53 -10.90
C CYS A 94 -4.81 20.88 -11.77
N GLY A 95 -5.11 19.73 -12.38
CA GLY A 95 -4.24 19.08 -13.38
C GLY A 95 -3.96 17.60 -13.11
N ASN A 96 -2.95 17.10 -13.81
CA ASN A 96 -2.52 15.70 -13.75
C ASN A 96 -1.37 15.51 -12.75
N PHE A 97 -1.46 14.43 -11.99
CA PHE A 97 -0.45 14.06 -11.01
C PHE A 97 -0.10 12.58 -11.18
N GLU A 98 1.13 12.22 -10.83
CA GLU A 98 1.56 10.83 -10.78
C GLU A 98 2.01 10.46 -9.37
N TYR A 99 1.66 9.23 -8.97
CA TYR A 99 2.15 8.69 -7.72
C TYR A 99 3.62 8.33 -7.85
N LEU A 100 4.42 8.78 -6.90
CA LEU A 100 5.80 8.34 -6.68
C LEU A 100 5.87 7.16 -5.72
N ARG A 101 4.84 7.02 -4.88
CA ARG A 101 4.72 5.98 -3.87
C ARG A 101 3.40 5.24 -4.00
N MET A 102 3.35 3.99 -3.56
CA MET A 102 2.19 3.11 -3.78
C MET A 102 0.90 3.76 -3.24
N PRO A 103 -0.13 3.94 -4.08
CA PRO A 103 -1.41 4.46 -3.62
C PRO A 103 -2.29 3.37 -3.00
N PHE A 104 -3.23 3.81 -2.18
CA PHE A 104 -4.32 2.98 -1.71
C PHE A 104 -5.28 2.60 -2.85
N GLY A 105 -5.89 1.42 -2.75
CA GLY A 105 -6.92 0.97 -3.70
C GLY A 105 -6.39 0.25 -4.95
N VAL A 106 -5.07 0.10 -5.11
CA VAL A 106 -4.49 -0.71 -6.18
C VAL A 106 -4.45 -2.18 -5.75
N LYS A 107 -4.84 -3.08 -6.68
CA LYS A 107 -5.03 -4.52 -6.41
C LYS A 107 -3.83 -5.18 -5.73
N ASN A 108 -2.61 -4.85 -6.17
CA ASN A 108 -1.40 -5.53 -5.72
C ASN A 108 -0.68 -4.79 -4.58
N SER A 109 -1.23 -3.69 -4.04
CA SER A 109 -0.59 -2.96 -2.93
C SER A 109 -0.32 -3.84 -1.70
N PRO A 110 -1.29 -4.66 -1.21
CA PRO A 110 -1.07 -5.51 -0.04
C PRO A 110 0.04 -6.54 -0.25
N SER A 111 0.01 -7.25 -1.39
CA SER A 111 1.02 -8.26 -1.74
C SER A 111 2.42 -7.66 -1.86
N ASN A 112 2.52 -6.46 -2.43
CA ASN A 112 3.79 -5.75 -2.53
C ASN A 112 4.33 -5.31 -1.17
N TYR A 113 3.44 -4.82 -0.29
CA TYR A 113 3.81 -4.40 1.06
C TYR A 113 4.25 -5.59 1.91
N GLN A 114 3.47 -6.68 1.91
CA GLN A 114 3.83 -7.91 2.61
C GLN A 114 5.20 -8.43 2.16
N ARG A 115 5.46 -8.46 0.85
CA ARG A 115 6.75 -8.90 0.31
C ARG A 115 7.91 -8.04 0.79
N MET A 116 7.72 -6.72 0.82
CA MET A 116 8.71 -5.79 1.35
C MET A 116 9.00 -6.09 2.81
N MET A 117 7.96 -6.18 3.64
CA MET A 117 8.11 -6.43 5.08
C MET A 117 8.78 -7.77 5.37
N ASN A 118 8.41 -8.82 4.63
CA ASN A 118 9.08 -10.13 4.73
C ASN A 118 10.56 -10.08 4.34
N THR A 119 10.95 -9.14 3.47
CA THR A 119 12.35 -8.93 3.08
C THR A 119 13.12 -8.12 4.14
N ILE A 120 12.43 -7.27 4.90
CA ILE A 120 13.02 -6.44 5.96
C ILE A 120 13.22 -7.25 7.25
N PHE A 121 12.28 -8.14 7.59
CA PHE A 121 12.30 -8.92 8.84
C PHE A 121 12.41 -10.45 8.62
N PRO A 122 13.37 -10.94 7.81
CA PRO A 122 13.45 -12.37 7.49
C PRO A 122 13.80 -13.21 8.72
N GLU A 123 14.62 -12.68 9.63
CA GLU A 123 15.11 -13.39 10.81
C GLU A 123 13.99 -13.55 11.85
N GLU A 124 13.30 -12.46 12.18
CA GLU A 124 12.24 -12.42 13.19
C GLU A 124 11.02 -13.28 12.79
N LEU A 125 10.69 -13.28 11.49
CA LEU A 125 9.67 -14.17 10.93
C LEU A 125 10.09 -15.64 11.03
N SER A 126 11.38 -15.94 10.89
CA SER A 126 11.90 -17.32 10.97
C SER A 126 11.98 -17.83 12.40
N GLU A 127 12.31 -16.95 13.35
CA GLU A 127 12.33 -17.26 14.78
C GLU A 127 10.91 -17.38 15.35
N GLY A 128 9.91 -16.80 14.68
CA GLY A 128 8.50 -17.04 14.95
C GLY A 128 7.94 -16.26 16.15
N TRP A 129 8.60 -15.18 16.57
CA TRP A 129 8.07 -14.23 17.56
C TRP A 129 7.47 -12.96 16.92
N LEU A 130 7.58 -12.84 15.60
CA LEU A 130 7.02 -11.74 14.81
C LEU A 130 6.01 -12.29 13.79
N ILE A 131 4.86 -11.62 13.68
CA ILE A 131 3.88 -11.78 12.59
C ILE A 131 3.70 -10.44 11.92
N ILE A 132 3.69 -10.48 10.60
CA ILE A 132 3.38 -9.31 9.78
C ILE A 132 2.17 -9.66 8.93
N TYR A 133 1.07 -8.95 9.14
CA TYR A 133 -0.13 -9.03 8.33
C TYR A 133 -0.35 -7.69 7.65
N ILE A 134 0.15 -7.56 6.41
CA ILE A 134 0.16 -6.30 5.67
C ILE A 134 0.78 -5.19 6.54
N ASP A 135 -0.02 -4.26 7.06
CA ASP A 135 0.32 -3.11 7.89
C ASP A 135 0.40 -3.41 9.39
N ASP A 136 -0.21 -4.50 9.84
CA ASP A 136 -0.19 -4.93 11.24
C ASP A 136 1.09 -5.73 11.55
N ILE A 137 1.90 -5.22 12.48
CA ILE A 137 3.09 -5.89 13.00
C ILE A 137 2.81 -6.35 14.42
N ILE A 138 2.86 -7.66 14.65
CA ILE A 138 2.52 -8.27 15.94
C ILE A 138 3.75 -8.98 16.50
N VAL A 139 4.14 -8.59 17.73
CA VAL A 139 5.23 -9.19 18.50
C VAL A 139 4.65 -9.84 19.75
N TRP A 140 5.11 -11.03 20.11
CA TRP A 140 4.65 -11.74 21.30
C TRP A 140 5.69 -12.62 21.98
#